data_AF-A0A6A6X0Z1-F1
#
_entry.id   AF-A0A6A6X0Z1-F1
#
_cell.length_a   1.000
_cell.length_b   1.000
_cell.length_c   1.000
_cell.angle_alpha   90.00
_cell.angle_beta   90.00
_cell.angle_gamma   90.00
#
_symmetry.space_group_name_H-M   'P 1'
#
loop_
_entity.id
_entity.type
_entity.pdbx_description
1 polymer ?
#
loop_
_entity_poly.entity_id
_entity_poly.type
_entity_poly.pdbx_seq_one_letter_code
_entity_poly.pdbx_strand_id
1 'polypeptide(L)'
;MATTEFEDQPVQDLDTQTQTEDMDMSDTEEGRKSSVRTRHDAPDQTSNIGKQDTVRMSIIANGTRKKGTFVVGESRCHASGAYWEYRLVDADGTLYKNGAWIREKDLRLEKKYGERS
;
A
#
# COMPACT_ATOMS: atom_id res chain seq x y z
N MET A 1 -39.24 39.79 7.71
CA MET A 1 -38.97 39.36 9.09
C MET A 1 -39.21 37.85 9.11
N ALA A 2 -38.15 37.03 9.07
CA ALA A 2 -38.26 35.58 9.06
C ALA A 2 -38.05 35.08 10.50
N THR A 3 -39.07 34.46 11.07
CA THR A 3 -39.05 33.77 12.37
C THR A 3 -38.52 32.37 12.14
N THR A 4 -37.32 32.07 12.66
CA THR A 4 -36.73 30.73 12.62
C THR A 4 -37.10 30.01 13.90
N GLU A 5 -38.01 29.04 13.81
CA GLU A 5 -38.34 28.11 14.89
C GLU A 5 -37.25 27.03 14.96
N PHE A 6 -36.68 26.83 16.15
CA PHE A 6 -35.77 25.73 16.47
C PHE A 6 -36.62 24.59 17.05
N GLU A 7 -36.67 23.44 16.38
CA GLU A 7 -37.26 22.22 16.92
C GLU A 7 -36.23 21.48 17.80
N ASP A 8 -36.61 21.33 19.07
CA ASP A 8 -35.96 20.58 20.13
C ASP A 8 -35.72 19.10 19.76
N GLN A 9 -34.53 18.60 20.08
CA GLN A 9 -34.22 17.16 20.02
C GLN A 9 -34.58 16.49 21.34
N PRO A 10 -35.17 15.28 21.35
CA PRO A 10 -35.56 14.62 22.59
C PRO A 10 -34.35 14.15 23.40
N VAL A 11 -34.31 14.57 24.66
CA VAL A 11 -33.39 14.09 25.71
C VAL A 11 -33.78 12.65 26.05
N GLN A 12 -32.87 11.69 25.83
CA GLN A 12 -33.08 10.32 26.31
C GLN A 12 -32.76 10.25 27.80
N ASP A 13 -33.80 9.96 28.58
CA ASP A 13 -33.77 9.72 30.03
C ASP A 13 -32.85 8.55 30.41
N LEU A 14 -32.13 8.78 31.51
CA LEU A 14 -31.11 7.92 32.11
C LEU A 14 -31.76 7.10 33.25
N ASP A 15 -32.36 5.95 32.92
CA ASP A 15 -32.85 5.03 33.94
C ASP A 15 -31.71 4.12 34.43
N THR A 16 -31.17 4.52 35.58
CA THR A 16 -30.19 3.76 36.36
C THR A 16 -30.94 2.77 37.25
N GLN A 17 -30.85 1.47 36.97
CA GLN A 17 -31.10 0.45 38.01
C GLN A 17 -30.05 -0.65 37.98
N THR A 18 -29.43 -0.79 39.14
CA THR A 18 -28.31 -1.64 39.53
C THR A 18 -28.83 -2.91 40.18
N GLN A 19 -28.42 -4.10 39.71
CA GLN A 19 -28.29 -5.41 40.39
C GLN A 19 -28.28 -6.48 39.29
N THR A 20 -27.34 -7.43 39.20
CA THR A 20 -26.69 -8.20 40.26
C THR A 20 -25.37 -8.75 39.71
N GLU A 21 -24.35 -8.79 40.56
CA GLU A 21 -23.04 -9.37 40.27
C GLU A 21 -23.16 -10.90 40.19
N ASP A 22 -22.98 -11.46 39.00
CA ASP A 22 -22.55 -12.86 38.85
C ASP A 22 -21.23 -12.85 38.09
N MET A 23 -20.19 -13.20 38.83
CA MET A 23 -18.85 -13.50 38.34
C MET A 23 -18.93 -14.63 37.31
N ASP A 24 -18.56 -14.35 36.06
CA ASP A 24 -17.93 -15.36 35.22
C ASP A 24 -16.73 -14.74 34.48
N MET A 25 -15.55 -15.07 35.00
CA MET A 25 -14.28 -14.85 34.32
C MET A 25 -14.17 -15.84 33.16
N SER A 26 -14.39 -15.36 31.94
CA SER A 26 -13.67 -15.86 30.76
C SER A 26 -13.61 -14.78 29.68
N ASP A 27 -12.94 -13.67 30.03
CA ASP A 27 -12.39 -12.72 29.08
C ASP A 27 -11.32 -13.42 28.23
N THR A 28 -11.71 -13.90 27.05
CA THR A 28 -10.85 -13.91 25.87
C THR A 28 -11.74 -13.92 24.62
N GLU A 29 -12.56 -12.89 24.44
CA GLU A 29 -13.02 -12.53 23.09
C GLU A 29 -11.84 -11.89 22.35
N GLU A 30 -10.92 -12.71 21.87
CA GLU A 30 -9.98 -12.30 20.83
C GLU A 30 -10.80 -11.93 19.58
N GLY A 31 -11.01 -10.63 19.45
CA GLY A 31 -11.59 -9.97 18.29
C GLY A 31 -11.11 -10.66 17.02
N ARG A 32 -12.07 -11.28 16.36
CA ARG A 32 -11.99 -12.04 15.12
C ARG A 32 -11.29 -11.20 14.04
N LYS A 33 -9.95 -11.22 14.03
CA LYS A 33 -9.14 -10.73 12.91
C LYS A 33 -9.52 -11.60 11.73
N SER A 34 -10.23 -11.01 10.77
CA SER A 34 -10.46 -11.56 9.44
C SER A 34 -9.18 -12.26 9.01
N SER A 35 -9.17 -13.60 9.01
CA SER A 35 -8.04 -14.34 8.50
C SER A 35 -7.98 -14.03 7.01
N VAL A 36 -7.09 -13.10 6.67
CA VAL A 36 -6.63 -12.95 5.31
C VAL A 36 -6.06 -14.32 5.00
N ARG A 37 -6.81 -15.12 4.25
CA ARG A 37 -6.31 -16.37 3.69
C ARG A 37 -5.16 -15.97 2.78
N THR A 38 -3.95 -15.89 3.33
CA THR A 38 -2.72 -15.88 2.55
C THR A 38 -2.83 -17.13 1.69
N ARG A 39 -3.12 -16.96 0.40
CA ARG A 39 -3.15 -18.09 -0.51
C ARG A 39 -1.74 -18.65 -0.50
N HIS A 40 -1.59 -19.80 0.15
CA HIS A 40 -0.33 -20.53 0.20
C HIS A 40 0.09 -21.04 -1.20
N ASP A 41 -0.85 -20.99 -2.17
CA ASP A 41 -0.66 -21.20 -3.60
C ASP A 41 -0.70 -19.89 -4.42
N ALA A 42 -0.20 -18.78 -3.87
CA ALA A 42 0.10 -17.64 -4.72
C ALA A 42 1.17 -18.09 -5.73
N PRO A 43 0.93 -18.00 -7.05
CA PRO A 43 1.90 -18.46 -8.03
C PRO A 43 3.20 -17.71 -7.80
N ASP A 44 4.31 -18.45 -7.69
CA ASP A 44 5.67 -17.90 -7.52
C ASP A 44 5.84 -16.76 -8.52
N GLN A 45 5.79 -15.53 -8.01
CA GLN A 45 6.00 -14.37 -8.86
C GLN A 45 7.50 -14.30 -9.10
N THR A 46 7.93 -14.73 -10.28
CA THR A 46 9.31 -14.52 -10.72
C THR A 46 9.48 -13.04 -11.04
N SER A 47 10.44 -12.39 -10.39
CA SER A 47 10.84 -11.02 -10.71
C SER A 47 11.39 -10.97 -12.13
N ASN A 48 10.83 -10.11 -13.01
CA ASN A 48 11.37 -9.93 -14.36
C ASN A 48 12.48 -8.87 -14.42
N ILE A 49 12.76 -8.23 -13.29
CA ILE A 49 13.72 -7.13 -13.15
C ILE A 49 14.73 -7.47 -12.06
N GLY A 50 16.01 -7.48 -12.40
CA GLY A 50 17.13 -7.73 -11.50
C GLY A 50 17.70 -6.46 -10.88
N LYS A 51 18.57 -6.64 -9.87
CA LYS A 51 19.41 -5.57 -9.35
C LYS A 51 20.33 -5.06 -10.47
N GLN A 52 20.56 -3.75 -10.53
CA GLN A 52 21.34 -3.06 -11.57
C GLN A 52 20.67 -2.98 -12.96
N ASP A 53 19.48 -3.57 -13.14
CA ASP A 53 18.75 -3.37 -14.38
C ASP A 53 18.33 -1.92 -14.56
N THR A 54 18.39 -1.46 -15.80
CA THR A 54 17.88 -0.15 -16.19
C THR A 54 16.40 -0.28 -16.51
N VAL A 55 15.58 0.50 -15.83
CA VAL A 55 14.14 0.53 -15.97
C VAL A 55 13.67 1.92 -16.36
N ARG A 56 12.51 1.98 -17.02
CA ARG A 56 11.86 3.22 -17.38
C ARG A 56 10.46 3.26 -16.79
N MET A 57 10.04 4.44 -16.35
CA MET A 57 8.66 4.68 -15.91
C MET A 57 8.17 6.05 -16.38
N SER A 58 6.86 6.27 -16.28
CA SER A 58 6.29 7.61 -16.40
C SER A 58 6.40 8.34 -15.06
N ILE A 59 6.94 9.55 -15.08
CA ILE A 59 6.98 10.45 -13.93
C ILE A 59 6.19 11.72 -14.25
N ILE A 60 5.58 12.33 -13.24
CA ILE A 60 4.94 13.64 -13.38
C ILE A 60 5.86 14.65 -12.70
N ALA A 61 6.40 15.59 -13.48
CA ALA A 61 7.27 16.65 -13.00
C ALA A 61 6.70 17.99 -13.48
N ASN A 62 6.43 18.91 -12.55
CA ASN A 62 5.86 20.23 -12.82
C ASN A 62 4.58 20.16 -13.69
N GLY A 63 3.65 19.27 -13.31
CA GLY A 63 2.39 19.06 -14.05
C GLY A 63 2.53 18.37 -15.41
N THR A 64 3.74 18.09 -15.87
CA THR A 64 4.00 17.45 -17.17
C THR A 64 4.42 16.00 -16.97
N ARG A 65 3.81 15.08 -17.73
CA ARG A 65 4.22 13.68 -17.76
C ARG A 65 5.47 13.51 -18.63
N LYS A 66 6.52 12.93 -18.06
CA LYS A 66 7.80 12.66 -18.72
C LYS A 66 8.20 11.20 -18.51
N LYS A 67 9.13 10.69 -19.31
CA LYS A 67 9.74 9.38 -19.11
C LYS A 67 10.99 9.55 -18.26
N GLY A 68 11.06 8.84 -17.14
CA GLY A 68 12.26 8.73 -16.32
C GLY A 68 12.95 7.40 -16.56
N THR A 69 14.27 7.41 -16.63
CA THR A 69 15.12 6.22 -16.67
C THR A 69 15.84 6.10 -15.34
N PHE A 70 15.82 4.91 -14.74
CA PHE A 70 16.38 4.66 -13.42
C PHE A 70 17.10 3.32 -13.40
N VAL A 71 17.99 3.13 -12.44
CA VAL A 71 18.66 1.87 -12.15
C VAL A 71 18.04 1.24 -10.90
N VAL A 72 17.84 -0.06 -10.91
CA VAL A 72 17.36 -0.80 -9.74
C VAL A 72 18.48 -0.93 -8.71
N GLY A 73 18.31 -0.32 -7.55
CA GLY A 73 19.24 -0.41 -6.43
C GLY A 73 18.95 -1.61 -5.53
N GLU A 74 17.69 -1.78 -5.13
CA GLU A 74 17.23 -2.85 -4.24
C GLU A 74 15.90 -3.42 -4.72
N SER A 75 15.64 -4.69 -4.42
CA SER A 75 14.38 -5.37 -4.71
C SER A 75 13.84 -6.05 -3.46
N ARG A 76 12.50 -6.13 -3.35
CA ARG A 76 11.83 -6.90 -2.30
C ARG A 76 10.52 -7.47 -2.81
N CYS A 77 10.13 -8.61 -2.27
CA CYS A 77 8.79 -9.16 -2.48
C CYS A 77 7.87 -8.70 -1.35
N HIS A 78 6.68 -8.21 -1.71
CA HIS A 78 5.68 -7.79 -0.75
C HIS A 78 4.92 -9.00 -0.19
N ALA A 79 5.18 -9.35 1.08
CA ALA A 79 4.73 -10.59 1.72
C ALA A 79 3.22 -10.86 1.64
N SER A 80 2.38 -9.83 1.77
CA SER A 80 0.92 -9.98 1.73
C SER A 80 0.30 -9.76 0.35
N GLY A 81 1.07 -9.22 -0.59
CA GLY A 81 0.58 -8.75 -1.88
C GLY A 81 1.01 -9.61 -3.05
N ALA A 82 1.99 -10.50 -2.85
CA ALA A 82 2.63 -11.30 -3.90
C ALA A 82 2.98 -10.42 -5.12
N TYR A 83 3.72 -9.34 -4.90
CA TYR A 83 4.25 -8.49 -5.98
C TYR A 83 5.64 -7.98 -5.62
N TRP A 84 6.46 -7.71 -6.64
CA TRP A 84 7.78 -7.14 -6.46
C TRP A 84 7.76 -5.62 -6.40
N GLU A 85 8.57 -5.09 -5.52
CA GLU A 85 8.86 -3.67 -5.40
C GLU A 85 10.36 -3.43 -5.50
N TYR A 86 10.71 -2.27 -6.04
CA TYR A 86 12.10 -1.88 -6.28
C TYR A 86 12.36 -0.49 -5.75
N ARG A 87 13.53 -0.33 -5.13
CA ARG A 87 14.10 0.98 -4.83
C ARG A 87 14.97 1.41 -6.00
N LEU A 88 14.68 2.59 -6.51
CA LEU A 88 15.31 3.09 -7.73
C LEU A 88 16.34 4.16 -7.44
N VAL A 89 17.34 4.20 -8.30
CA VAL A 89 18.47 5.12 -8.26
C VAL A 89 18.47 5.88 -9.58
N ASP A 90 18.62 7.20 -9.52
CA ASP A 90 18.77 8.07 -10.69
C ASP A 90 20.18 7.92 -11.29
N ALA A 91 20.42 8.53 -12.45
CA ALA A 91 21.73 8.54 -13.12
C ALA A 91 22.84 9.10 -12.21
N ASP A 92 22.50 10.06 -11.33
CA ASP A 92 23.43 10.69 -10.39
C ASP A 92 23.70 9.85 -9.13
N GLY A 93 23.17 8.63 -9.05
CA GLY A 93 23.32 7.78 -7.86
C GLY A 93 22.37 8.14 -6.71
N THR A 94 21.48 9.12 -6.92
CA THR A 94 20.51 9.56 -5.90
C THR A 94 19.29 8.65 -5.87
N LEU A 95 18.76 8.38 -4.69
CA LEU A 95 17.54 7.59 -4.54
C LEU A 95 16.32 8.36 -5.07
N TYR A 96 15.59 7.73 -5.98
CA TYR A 96 14.35 8.29 -6.49
C TYR A 96 13.33 8.45 -5.36
N LYS A 97 12.74 9.65 -5.24
CA LYS A 97 11.76 10.01 -4.21
C LYS A 97 12.20 9.60 -2.79
N ASN A 98 13.46 9.86 -2.43
CA ASN A 98 14.04 9.53 -1.12
C ASN A 98 13.98 8.04 -0.78
N GLY A 99 14.06 7.16 -1.79
CA GLY A 99 14.07 5.71 -1.60
C GLY A 99 12.68 5.07 -1.56
N ALA A 100 11.71 5.67 -2.24
CA ALA A 100 10.39 5.08 -2.37
C ALA A 100 10.44 3.70 -3.06
N TRP A 101 9.60 2.79 -2.59
CA TRP A 101 9.41 1.48 -3.20
C TRP A 101 8.38 1.58 -4.33
N ILE A 102 8.80 1.20 -5.54
CA ILE A 102 7.97 1.27 -6.75
C ILE A 102 7.65 -0.15 -7.22
N ARG A 103 6.38 -0.41 -7.54
CA ARG A 103 5.93 -1.74 -7.96
C ARG A 103 6.42 -2.09 -9.36
N GLU A 104 6.70 -3.36 -9.59
CA GLU A 104 7.14 -3.91 -10.88
C GLU A 104 6.24 -3.48 -12.05
N LYS A 105 4.91 -3.51 -11.84
CA LYS A 105 3.91 -3.16 -12.87
C LYS A 105 4.06 -1.74 -13.42
N ASP A 106 4.64 -0.83 -12.64
CA ASP A 106 4.84 0.58 -12.99
C ASP A 106 6.19 0.79 -13.71
N LEU A 107 7.03 -0.25 -13.75
CA LEU A 107 8.34 -0.26 -14.38
C LEU A 107 8.30 -0.97 -15.73
N ARG A 108 9.16 -0.53 -16.64
CA ARG A 108 9.41 -1.18 -17.92
C ARG A 108 10.90 -1.38 -18.06
N LEU A 109 11.34 -2.64 -18.20
CA LEU A 109 12.73 -2.95 -18.47
C LEU A 109 13.19 -2.21 -19.74
N GLU A 110 14.34 -1.55 -19.67
CA GLU A 110 14.95 -0.97 -20.85
C GLU A 110 15.56 -2.08 -21.70
N LYS A 111 14.82 -2.53 -22.72
CA LYS A 111 15.41 -3.40 -23.74
C LYS A 111 16.53 -2.62 -24.44
N LYS A 112 17.77 -3.08 -24.29
CA LYS A 112 18.87 -2.68 -25.19
C LYS A 112 18.50 -3.21 -26.58
N TYR A 113 17.97 -2.33 -27.43
CA TYR A 113 17.80 -2.65 -28.85
C TYR A 113 19.20 -2.71 -29.45
N GLY A 114 19.80 -3.91 -29.50
CA GLY A 114 21.15 -4.05 -30.02
C GLY A 114 21.77 -5.42 -29.85
N GLU A 115 21.10 -6.47 -30.36
CA GLU A 115 21.79 -7.64 -30.91
C GLU A 115 20.81 -8.36 -31.84
N ARG A 116 20.73 -7.87 -33.09
CA ARG A 116 20.30 -8.70 -34.21
C ARG A 116 21.52 -9.53 -34.58
N SER A 117 21.53 -10.80 -34.17
CA SER A 117 22.41 -11.83 -34.73
C SER A 117 22.04 -12.11 -36.18
#